data_AF-A0A965IWE2-F1
#
_entry.id   AF-A0A965IWE2-F1
#
_cell.length_a   1.000
_cell.length_b   1.000
_cell.length_c   1.000
_cell.angle_alpha   90.00
_cell.angle_beta   90.00
_cell.angle_gamma   90.00
#
_symmetry.space_group_name_H-M   'P 1'
#
loop_
_entity.id
_entity.type
_entity.pdbx_description
1 polymer ?
#
loop_
_entity_poly.entity_id
_entity_poly.type
_entity_poly.pdbx_seq_one_letter_code
_entity_poly.pdbx_strand_id
1 'polypeptide(L)'
;MLESGAIYRNVPAHGIGFSRHPAGVWQPKDVQTWDCYGERFTTLEYRYLAGLEVKVRCDNVVYGGEYLFTAAPVGDGFSAYPEQAKEFCFIRLINDRLAIQPTNHVVFRERSFTGDEFQMPKGLKRQVDIWSAE
;
A
#
# COMPACT_ATOMS: atom_id res chain seq x y z
N MET A 1 8.11 19.25 1.77
CA MET A 1 8.94 20.47 1.87
C MET A 1 8.37 21.27 3.02
N LEU A 2 9.18 21.62 4.02
CA LEU A 2 8.72 22.47 5.12
C LEU A 2 8.45 23.88 4.56
N GLU A 3 7.71 24.72 5.30
CA GLU A 3 7.49 26.13 4.92
C GLU A 3 8.81 26.88 4.68
N SER A 4 9.89 26.43 5.32
CA SER A 4 11.26 26.92 5.13
C SER A 4 11.93 26.45 3.83
N GLY A 5 11.25 25.65 3.01
CA GLY A 5 11.83 25.01 1.84
C GLY A 5 12.72 23.79 2.13
N ALA A 6 12.94 23.45 3.40
CA ALA A 6 13.78 22.33 3.76
C ALA A 6 13.19 20.99 3.30
N ILE A 7 14.07 20.13 2.78
CA ILE A 7 13.79 18.72 2.52
C ILE A 7 14.29 17.94 3.72
N TYR A 8 13.35 17.43 4.51
CA TYR A 8 13.67 16.57 5.64
C TYR A 8 13.73 15.12 5.15
N ARG A 9 14.87 14.46 5.41
CA ARG A 9 15.14 13.08 5.03
C ARG A 9 15.16 12.19 6.28
N ASN A 10 15.16 10.87 6.07
CA ASN A 10 15.24 9.86 7.14
C ASN A 10 14.07 9.89 8.13
N VAL A 11 12.89 10.32 7.68
CA VAL A 11 11.64 10.10 8.41
C VAL A 11 11.20 8.67 8.17
N PRO A 12 11.09 7.82 9.21
CA PRO A 12 10.57 6.48 9.02
C PRO A 12 9.08 6.55 8.67
N ALA A 13 8.60 5.64 7.83
CA ALA A 13 7.21 5.67 7.34
C ALA A 13 6.16 5.66 8.46
N HIS A 14 6.39 4.94 9.56
CA HIS A 14 5.49 4.90 10.72
C HIS A 14 5.41 6.24 11.47
N GLY A 15 6.40 7.11 11.28
CA GLY A 15 6.41 8.47 11.81
C GLY A 15 5.65 9.48 10.95
N ILE A 16 5.21 9.10 9.75
CA ILE A 16 4.46 9.98 8.85
C ILE A 16 2.99 10.02 9.26
N GLY A 17 2.48 11.23 9.43
CA GLY A 17 1.06 11.50 9.67
C GLY A 17 0.56 12.67 8.82
N PHE A 18 -0.73 12.67 8.53
CA PHE A 18 -1.41 13.68 7.71
C PHE A 18 -2.04 14.81 8.52
N SER A 19 -1.99 14.72 9.86
CA SER A 19 -2.40 15.76 10.79
C SER A 19 -1.33 15.93 11.88
N ARG A 20 -1.45 16.99 12.71
CA ARG A 20 -0.50 17.26 13.80
C ARG A 20 -0.51 16.18 14.89
N HIS A 21 -1.65 15.51 15.06
CA HIS A 21 -1.88 14.53 16.11
C HIS A 21 -2.58 13.28 15.54
N PRO A 22 -1.90 12.53 14.64
CA PRO A 22 -2.47 11.31 14.09
C PRO A 22 -2.69 10.28 15.21
N ALA A 23 -3.76 9.50 15.13
CA ALA A 23 -4.15 8.67 16.26
C ALA A 23 -3.21 7.47 16.46
N GLY A 24 -3.02 7.09 17.73
CA GLY A 24 -2.20 5.95 18.14
C GLY A 24 -0.69 6.19 18.01
N VAL A 25 0.10 5.24 18.50
CA VAL A 25 1.55 5.19 18.30
C VAL A 25 1.85 4.00 17.40
N TRP A 26 2.46 4.26 16.25
CA TRP A 26 2.72 3.25 15.23
C TRP A 26 4.16 2.75 15.31
N GLN A 27 4.32 1.44 15.19
CA GLN A 27 5.58 0.73 14.99
C GLN A 27 5.80 0.48 13.48
N PRO A 28 7.03 0.14 13.05
CA PRO A 28 7.30 -0.20 11.65
C PRO A 28 6.35 -1.26 11.07
N LYS A 29 5.98 -2.28 11.85
CA LYS A 29 5.06 -3.34 11.42
C LYS A 29 3.62 -2.87 11.14
N ASP A 30 3.21 -1.75 11.74
CA ASP A 30 1.86 -1.21 11.58
C ASP A 30 1.75 -0.47 10.25
N VAL A 31 2.82 0.23 9.83
CA VAL A 31 2.85 0.92 8.54
C VAL A 31 3.06 -0.02 7.36
N GLN A 32 3.95 -1.01 7.51
CA GLN A 32 4.45 -1.79 6.39
C GLN A 32 4.76 -3.21 6.84
N THR A 33 4.15 -4.19 6.16
CA THR A 33 4.37 -5.61 6.49
C THR A 33 5.71 -6.14 5.97
N TRP A 34 6.19 -5.64 4.83
CA TRP A 34 7.46 -6.05 4.22
C TRP A 34 8.25 -4.85 3.76
N ASP A 35 9.56 -4.85 3.98
CA ASP A 35 10.46 -3.84 3.42
C ASP A 35 10.38 -3.83 1.88
N CYS A 36 10.70 -2.68 1.28
CA CYS A 36 10.76 -2.56 -0.18
C CYS A 36 11.77 -3.56 -0.76
N TYR A 37 11.39 -4.27 -1.83
CA TYR A 37 12.18 -5.35 -2.44
C TYR A 37 13.47 -4.90 -3.17
N GLY A 38 13.82 -3.62 -3.07
CA GLY A 38 15.07 -3.07 -3.61
C GLY A 38 15.04 -1.54 -3.73
N GLU A 39 16.06 -1.00 -4.38
CA GLU A 39 16.22 0.45 -4.63
C GLU A 39 15.56 0.91 -5.93
N ARG A 40 15.23 -0.01 -6.84
CA ARG A 40 14.63 0.29 -8.15
C ARG A 40 13.14 0.03 -8.13
N PHE A 41 12.36 1.11 -8.22
CA PHE A 41 10.92 1.06 -8.34
C PHE A 41 10.41 2.21 -9.20
N THR A 42 9.19 2.07 -9.70
CA THR A 42 8.42 3.16 -10.28
C THR A 42 7.25 3.49 -9.38
N THR A 43 6.81 4.74 -9.37
CA THR A 43 5.52 5.12 -8.78
C THR A 43 4.49 5.32 -9.87
N LEU A 44 3.24 4.96 -9.56
CA LEU A 44 2.11 5.18 -10.43
C LEU A 44 0.83 5.41 -9.62
N GLU A 45 -0.09 6.16 -10.19
CA GLU A 45 -1.46 6.26 -9.68
C GLU A 45 -2.38 5.46 -10.62
N TYR A 46 -3.01 4.42 -10.09
CA TYR A 46 -4.10 3.76 -10.80
C TYR A 46 -5.33 4.68 -10.78
N ARG A 47 -5.52 5.45 -11.85
CA ARG A 47 -6.63 6.42 -11.95
C ARG A 47 -8.01 5.83 -11.66
N TYR A 48 -8.22 4.56 -12.03
CA TYR A 48 -9.48 3.86 -11.73
C TYR A 48 -9.71 3.64 -10.24
N LEU A 49 -8.64 3.52 -9.45
CA LEU A 49 -8.71 3.31 -8.00
C LEU A 49 -8.74 4.62 -7.20
N ALA A 50 -8.43 5.75 -7.83
CA ALA A 50 -8.45 7.06 -7.20
C ALA A 50 -9.87 7.41 -6.72
N GLY A 51 -10.00 7.79 -5.46
CA GLY A 51 -11.28 8.14 -4.84
C GLY A 51 -12.17 6.94 -4.45
N LEU A 52 -11.76 5.70 -4.74
CA LEU A 52 -12.49 4.52 -4.26
C LEU A 52 -12.26 4.31 -2.75
N GLU A 53 -13.27 3.72 -2.11
CA GLU A 53 -13.15 3.30 -0.72
C GLU A 53 -12.17 2.12 -0.64
N VAL A 54 -11.17 2.21 0.23
CA VAL A 54 -10.17 1.17 0.41
C VAL A 54 -10.13 0.69 1.87
N LYS A 55 -9.99 -0.62 2.04
CA LYS A 55 -9.64 -1.26 3.31
C LYS A 55 -8.23 -1.81 3.24
N VAL A 56 -7.50 -1.68 4.34
CA VAL A 56 -6.08 -2.02 4.43
C VAL A 56 -5.81 -2.79 5.72
N ARG A 57 -5.13 -3.92 5.62
CA ARG A 57 -4.67 -4.70 6.78
C ARG A 57 -3.30 -4.21 7.22
N CYS A 58 -3.27 -3.59 8.39
CA CYS A 58 -2.08 -3.08 9.07
C CYS A 58 -1.84 -3.96 10.31
N ASP A 59 -0.79 -4.79 10.28
CA ASP A 59 -0.59 -5.88 11.23
C ASP A 59 -1.86 -6.76 11.37
N ASN A 60 -2.52 -6.74 12.53
CA ASN A 60 -3.75 -7.50 12.80
C ASN A 60 -5.03 -6.65 12.73
N VAL A 61 -4.94 -5.38 12.34
CA VAL A 61 -6.06 -4.44 12.33
C VAL A 61 -6.38 -4.02 10.90
N VAL A 62 -7.67 -3.91 10.59
CA VAL A 62 -8.13 -3.41 9.29
C VAL A 62 -8.61 -1.98 9.43
N TYR A 63 -8.04 -1.08 8.63
CA TYR A 63 -8.42 0.33 8.55
C TYR A 63 -9.07 0.64 7.21
N GLY A 64 -9.95 1.63 7.20
CA GLY A 64 -10.34 2.31 5.98
C GLY A 64 -9.31 3.39 5.62
N GLY A 65 -9.33 3.85 4.37
CA GLY A 65 -8.50 4.96 3.95
C GLY A 65 -8.82 5.46 2.55
N GLU A 66 -7.86 6.22 2.03
CA GLU A 66 -7.83 6.80 0.69
C GLU A 66 -6.52 6.43 0.03
N TYR A 67 -6.62 5.85 -1.17
CA TYR A 67 -5.47 5.52 -1.99
C TYR A 67 -4.77 6.77 -2.51
N LEU A 68 -3.44 6.79 -2.41
CA LEU A 68 -2.62 7.91 -2.86
C LEU A 68 -1.89 7.56 -4.17
N PHE A 69 -1.13 6.47 -4.15
CA PHE A 69 -0.39 5.94 -5.29
C PHE A 69 0.16 4.55 -4.95
N THR A 70 0.79 3.91 -5.93
CA THR A 70 1.46 2.62 -5.79
C THR A 70 2.93 2.76 -6.15
N ALA A 71 3.80 2.04 -5.43
CA ALA A 71 5.19 1.80 -5.82
C ALA A 71 5.32 0.35 -6.31
N ALA A 72 5.79 0.18 -7.55
CA ALA A 72 6.04 -1.12 -8.17
C ALA A 72 7.55 -1.32 -8.33
N PRO A 73 8.16 -2.33 -7.66
CA PRO A 73 9.56 -2.68 -7.87
C PRO A 73 9.84 -3.07 -9.33
N VAL A 74 11.03 -2.72 -9.85
CA VAL A 74 11.41 -2.96 -11.24
C VAL A 74 12.82 -3.53 -11.34
N GLY A 75 12.97 -4.63 -12.09
CA GLY A 75 14.27 -5.18 -12.44
C GLY A 75 15.05 -5.72 -11.23
N ASP A 76 14.33 -6.25 -10.25
CA ASP A 76 14.87 -7.02 -9.13
C ASP A 76 14.52 -8.51 -9.29
N GLY A 77 15.13 -9.37 -8.47
CA GLY A 77 14.86 -10.81 -8.51
C GLY A 77 13.42 -11.16 -8.10
N PHE A 78 12.78 -10.34 -7.26
CA PHE A 78 11.48 -10.63 -6.62
C PHE A 78 10.29 -10.33 -7.54
N SER A 79 10.37 -9.24 -8.31
CA SER A 79 9.35 -8.81 -9.29
C SER A 79 9.23 -9.77 -10.48
N ALA A 80 10.28 -10.55 -10.77
CA ALA A 80 10.26 -11.57 -11.82
C ALA A 80 9.59 -12.89 -11.38
N TYR A 81 9.46 -13.14 -10.07
CA TYR A 81 8.78 -14.34 -9.55
C TYR A 81 7.34 -14.01 -9.17
N PRO A 82 6.33 -14.57 -9.86
CA PRO A 82 4.92 -14.19 -9.66
C PRO A 82 4.40 -14.34 -8.24
N GLU A 83 4.93 -15.29 -7.47
CA GLU A 83 4.56 -15.52 -6.07
C GLU A 83 5.07 -14.43 -5.10
N GLN A 84 6.10 -13.69 -5.52
CA GLN A 84 6.76 -12.64 -4.75
C GLN A 84 6.47 -11.23 -5.30
N ALA A 85 6.10 -11.15 -6.58
CA ALA A 85 5.73 -9.91 -7.25
C ALA A 85 4.53 -9.26 -6.57
N LYS A 86 4.81 -8.21 -5.79
CA LYS A 86 3.78 -7.38 -5.16
C LYS A 86 4.19 -5.93 -5.25
N GLU A 87 3.22 -5.12 -5.59
CA GLU A 87 3.33 -3.67 -5.52
C GLU A 87 2.90 -3.20 -4.13
N PHE A 88 3.39 -2.03 -3.74
CA PHE A 88 3.11 -1.43 -2.44
C PHE A 88 2.18 -0.23 -2.61
N CYS A 89 0.97 -0.34 -2.09
CA CYS A 89 -0.02 0.74 -2.10
C CYS A 89 0.23 1.69 -0.93
N PHE A 90 0.37 2.98 -1.25
CA PHE A 90 0.44 4.08 -0.29
C PHE A 90 -0.97 4.62 -0.04
N ILE A 91 -1.41 4.56 1.22
CA ILE A 91 -2.79 4.83 1.60
C ILE A 91 -2.79 5.75 2.81
N ARG A 92 -3.56 6.84 2.73
CA ARG A 92 -3.89 7.68 3.88
C ARG A 92 -5.03 7.03 4.64
N LEU A 93 -4.77 6.55 5.84
CA LEU A 93 -5.80 5.93 6.67
C LEU A 93 -6.70 6.97 7.34
N ILE A 94 -7.89 6.53 7.74
CA ILE A 94 -8.87 7.35 8.48
C ILE A 94 -8.35 7.93 9.82
N ASN A 95 -7.26 7.38 10.35
CA ASN A 95 -6.60 7.86 11.57
C ASN A 95 -5.43 8.81 11.29
N ASP A 96 -5.34 9.34 10.06
CA ASP A 96 -4.28 10.20 9.55
C ASP A 96 -2.88 9.58 9.57
N ARG A 97 -2.79 8.24 9.58
CA ARG A 97 -1.51 7.53 9.43
C ARG A 97 -1.30 7.11 7.97
N LEU A 98 -0.03 7.01 7.58
CA LEU A 98 0.35 6.37 6.33
C LEU A 98 0.33 4.85 6.52
N ALA A 99 -0.22 4.14 5.55
CA ALA A 99 -0.02 2.70 5.36
C ALA A 99 0.67 2.45 4.01
N ILE A 100 1.68 1.58 4.01
CA ILE A 100 2.40 1.12 2.82
C ILE A 100 2.25 -0.39 2.81
N GLN A 101 1.21 -0.88 2.13
CA GLN A 101 0.83 -2.28 2.22
C GLN A 101 0.85 -2.95 0.85
N PRO A 102 1.27 -4.22 0.79
CA PRO A 102 1.28 -4.98 -0.45
C PRO A 102 -0.14 -5.21 -0.96
N THR A 103 -0.29 -5.46 -2.25
CA THR A 103 -1.60 -5.66 -2.90
C THR A 103 -2.50 -6.71 -2.21
N ASN A 104 -1.95 -7.76 -1.60
CA ASN A 104 -2.72 -8.79 -0.89
C ASN A 104 -3.21 -8.36 0.52
N HIS A 105 -2.83 -7.18 0.99
CA HIS A 105 -3.31 -6.56 2.24
C HIS A 105 -4.30 -5.42 1.99
N VAL A 106 -4.68 -5.20 0.73
CA VAL A 106 -5.50 -4.06 0.30
C VAL A 106 -6.71 -4.59 -0.47
N VAL A 107 -7.88 -3.99 -0.23
CA VAL A 107 -9.09 -4.27 -1.00
C VAL A 107 -9.84 -2.98 -1.26
N PHE A 108 -10.24 -2.78 -2.51
CA PHE A 108 -10.99 -1.62 -2.97
C PHE A 108 -12.46 -1.98 -3.13
N ARG A 109 -13.35 -1.01 -2.89
CA ARG A 109 -14.78 -1.12 -3.15
C ARG A 109 -15.17 -0.16 -4.27
N GLU A 110 -15.73 -0.74 -5.32
CA GLU A 110 -16.43 -0.03 -6.39
C GLU A 110 -17.90 -0.40 -6.30
N ARG A 111 -18.76 0.53 -5.90
CA ARG A 111 -20.17 0.22 -5.58
C ARG A 111 -20.98 -0.29 -6.77
N SER A 112 -20.56 0.05 -7.99
CA SER A 112 -21.22 -0.43 -9.22
C SER A 112 -20.81 -1.85 -9.62
N PHE A 113 -19.70 -2.38 -9.08
CA PHE A 113 -19.09 -3.64 -9.53
C PHE A 113 -18.89 -4.66 -8.41
N THR A 114 -18.49 -4.21 -7.22
CA THR A 114 -18.29 -5.05 -6.04
C THR A 114 -19.59 -5.20 -5.26
N GLY A 115 -19.86 -6.40 -4.74
CA GLY A 115 -21.05 -6.67 -3.95
C GLY A 115 -21.04 -5.98 -2.58
N ASP A 116 -22.13 -6.19 -1.82
CA ASP A 116 -22.33 -5.52 -0.52
C ASP A 116 -21.27 -5.87 0.54
N GLU A 117 -20.66 -7.06 0.42
CA GLU A 117 -19.62 -7.52 1.34
C GLU A 117 -18.27 -6.84 1.08
N PHE A 118 -18.00 -5.76 1.82
CA PHE A 118 -16.69 -5.11 1.79
C PHE A 118 -15.76 -5.72 2.85
N GLN A 119 -15.16 -6.87 2.58
CA GLN A 119 -14.26 -7.55 3.51
C GLN A 119 -12.90 -7.85 2.86
N MET A 120 -11.89 -8.10 3.70
CA MET A 120 -10.59 -8.56 3.21
C MET A 120 -10.73 -9.94 2.58
N PRO A 121 -10.12 -10.18 1.41
CA PRO A 121 -10.15 -11.49 0.76
C PRO A 121 -9.49 -12.56 1.64
N LYS A 122 -10.03 -13.78 1.58
CA LYS A 122 -9.50 -14.98 2.24
C LYS A 122 -9.08 -16.00 1.18
N GLY A 123 -8.01 -16.74 1.44
CA GLY A 123 -7.59 -17.84 0.58
C GLY A 123 -7.11 -17.42 -0.82
N LEU A 124 -6.53 -16.22 -0.95
CA LEU A 124 -5.91 -15.78 -2.22
C LEU A 124 -4.87 -16.81 -2.66
N LYS A 125 -5.06 -17.37 -3.86
CA LYS A 125 -4.10 -18.28 -4.48
C LYS A 125 -2.93 -17.49 -5.04
N ARG A 126 -1.72 -18.02 -4.86
CA ARG A 126 -0.50 -17.46 -5.46
C ARG A 126 -0.35 -18.01 -6.87
N GLN A 127 0.09 -17.15 -7.79
CA GLN A 127 0.54 -17.61 -9.10
C GLN A 127 1.88 -18.33 -8.93
N VAL A 128 2.02 -19.49 -9.56
CA VAL A 128 3.24 -20.31 -9.53
C VAL A 128 3.85 -20.51 -10.93
N ASP A 129 3.06 -20.27 -11.98
CA ASP A 129 3.50 -20.40 -13.36
C ASP A 129 3.90 -19.04 -13.95
N ILE A 130 4.93 -19.02 -14.79
CA ILE A 130 5.36 -17.83 -15.52
C ILE A 130 4.85 -17.94 -16.96
N TRP A 131 4.18 -16.89 -17.42
CA TRP A 131 3.66 -16.79 -18.79
C TRP A 131 4.36 -15.62 -19.50
N SER A 132 4.83 -15.84 -20.73
CA SER A 132 5.45 -14.80 -21.56
C SER A 132 4.88 -14.84 -22.98
N ALA A 133 4.76 -13.66 -23.60
CA ALA A 133 4.50 -13.48 -25.02
C ALA A 133 5.57 -12.50 -25.54
N GLU A 134 6.31 -12.92 -26.56
CA GLU A 134 7.29 -12.08 -27.27
C GLU A 134 6.63 -11.29 -28.40
#